data_AF-A0A975B3S7-F1
#
_entry.id   AF-A0A975B3S7-F1
#
_cell.length_a   1.000
_cell.length_b   1.000
_cell.length_c   1.000
_cell.angle_alpha   90.00
_cell.angle_beta   90.00
_cell.angle_gamma   90.00
#
_symmetry.space_group_name_H-M   'P 1'
#
loop_
_entity.id
_entity.type
_entity.pdbx_description
1 polymer ?
#
loop_
_entity_poly.entity_id
_entity_poly.type
_entity_poly.pdbx_seq_one_letter_code
_entity_poly.pdbx_strand_id
1 'polypeptide(L)'
;MNHPINQWVPFEEGEYLVVNAFLAVNNKAALVIERAMIEVYTGPKGLRQIKGTGMIRPALMVELLEDSDDLDLVLDLGGKYKYYLKKPELQAGKVFAEDVSASIHFYPSQPWEKISEPEFDRMAK
;
A
#
# COMPACT_ATOMS: atom_id res chain seq x y z
N MET A 1 13.71 -12.70 15.52
CA MET A 1 13.27 -11.74 16.56
C MET A 1 11.90 -11.20 16.16
N ASN A 2 10.83 -11.65 16.81
CA ASN A 2 9.47 -11.17 16.56
C ASN A 2 9.33 -9.77 17.16
N HIS A 3 9.38 -8.74 16.32
CA HIS A 3 9.04 -7.39 16.76
C HIS A 3 7.51 -7.33 16.94
N PRO A 4 6.99 -6.83 18.07
CA PRO A 4 5.56 -6.59 18.19
C PRO A 4 5.16 -5.52 17.18
N ILE A 5 4.12 -5.82 16.38
CA ILE A 5 3.48 -4.96 15.35
C ILE A 5 3.16 -3.54 15.85
N ASN A 6 3.10 -3.34 17.17
CA ASN A 6 2.66 -2.12 17.84
C ASN A 6 3.56 -0.88 17.66
N GLN A 7 4.69 -0.98 16.95
CA GLN A 7 5.61 0.16 16.70
C GLN A 7 5.73 0.55 15.22
N TRP A 8 5.00 -0.11 14.31
CA TRP A 8 5.18 0.08 12.87
C TRP A 8 4.21 1.08 12.24
N VAL A 9 3.24 1.56 13.01
CA VAL A 9 2.19 2.47 12.55
C VAL A 9 2.47 3.88 13.08
N PRO A 10 2.93 4.83 12.25
CA PRO A 10 3.32 6.17 12.70
C PRO A 10 2.13 7.13 12.93
N PHE A 11 0.90 6.63 12.85
CA PHE A 11 -0.32 7.45 12.90
C PHE A 11 -1.16 7.15 14.14
N GLU A 12 -1.99 8.13 14.53
CA GLU A 12 -3.05 7.94 15.50
C GLU A 12 -4.18 7.09 14.91
N GLU A 13 -5.15 6.70 15.74
CA GLU A 13 -6.32 6.00 15.23
C GLU A 13 -7.19 6.93 14.36
N GLY A 14 -7.73 6.39 13.29
CA GLY A 14 -8.56 7.11 12.34
C GLY A 14 -8.37 6.66 10.90
N GLU A 15 -9.06 7.37 10.01
CA GLU A 15 -8.98 7.17 8.56
C GLU A 15 -8.16 8.29 7.92
N TYR A 16 -7.24 7.90 7.04
CA TYR A 16 -6.34 8.80 6.34
C TYR A 16 -6.49 8.60 4.84
N LEU A 17 -6.83 9.69 4.14
CA LEU A 17 -6.87 9.70 2.68
C LEU A 17 -5.45 9.61 2.12
N VAL A 18 -5.30 8.78 1.10
CA VAL A 18 -4.05 8.69 0.33
C VAL A 18 -4.23 9.51 -0.94
N VAL A 19 -3.34 10.49 -1.14
CA VAL A 19 -3.35 11.38 -2.29
C VAL A 19 -2.94 10.62 -3.55
N ASN A 20 -1.86 9.86 -3.47
CA ASN A 20 -1.37 8.99 -4.55
C ASN A 20 -0.87 7.67 -3.97
N ALA A 21 -1.17 6.58 -4.66
CA ALA A 21 -0.71 5.25 -4.31
C ALA A 21 -0.37 4.45 -5.57
N PHE A 22 0.71 3.69 -5.53
CA PHE A 22 1.07 2.78 -6.60
C PHE A 22 1.90 1.60 -6.10
N LEU A 23 1.69 0.44 -6.72
CA LEU A 23 2.60 -0.68 -6.64
C LEU A 23 3.84 -0.39 -7.49
N ALA A 24 5.00 -0.77 -6.97
CA ALA A 24 6.29 -0.56 -7.59
C ALA A 24 7.06 -1.88 -7.74
N VAL A 25 7.78 -2.00 -8.85
CA VAL A 25 8.73 -3.08 -9.12
C VAL A 25 10.08 -2.44 -9.45
N ASN A 26 11.15 -2.92 -8.81
CA ASN A 26 12.50 -2.36 -8.97
C ASN A 26 12.55 -0.83 -8.78
N ASN A 27 11.84 -0.32 -7.77
CA ASN A 27 11.71 1.11 -7.42
C ASN A 27 11.06 1.99 -8.50
N LYS A 28 10.24 1.41 -9.38
CA LYS A 28 9.49 2.16 -10.39
C LYS A 28 8.02 1.84 -10.31
N ALA A 29 7.17 2.84 -10.48
CA ALA A 29 5.74 2.69 -10.53
C ALA A 29 5.35 1.70 -11.65
N ALA A 30 4.53 0.73 -11.27
CA ALA A 30 4.07 -0.30 -12.19
C ALA A 30 2.53 -0.34 -12.27
N LEU A 31 1.84 -0.09 -11.15
CA LEU A 31 0.38 -0.09 -11.13
C LEU A 31 -0.18 0.93 -10.14
N VAL A 32 -1.07 1.82 -10.59
CA VAL A 32 -1.73 2.81 -9.73
C VAL A 32 -2.82 2.16 -8.89
N ILE A 33 -2.92 2.54 -7.63
CA ILE A 33 -4.05 2.21 -6.75
C ILE A 33 -4.93 3.45 -6.61
N GLU A 34 -6.12 3.40 -7.18
CA GLU A 34 -7.08 4.48 -7.14
C GLU A 34 -7.85 4.49 -5.81
N ARG A 35 -8.31 5.67 -5.39
CA ARG A 35 -9.18 5.85 -4.21
C ARG A 35 -8.61 5.20 -2.94
N ALA A 36 -7.28 5.25 -2.80
CA ALA A 36 -6.59 4.61 -1.70
C ALA A 36 -6.87 5.32 -0.36
N MET A 37 -6.98 4.53 0.70
CA MET A 37 -7.21 4.99 2.07
C MET A 37 -6.50 4.07 3.05
N ILE A 38 -6.10 4.62 4.19
CA ILE A 38 -5.55 3.88 5.32
C ILE A 38 -6.48 4.04 6.52
N GLU A 39 -6.77 2.94 7.20
CA GLU A 39 -7.45 2.90 8.48
C GLU A 39 -6.47 2.44 9.55
N VAL A 40 -6.39 3.17 10.67
CA VAL A 40 -5.64 2.80 11.86
C VAL A 40 -6.61 2.61 13.00
N TYR A 41 -6.60 1.42 13.61
CA TYR A 41 -7.56 1.04 14.64
C TYR A 41 -6.92 0.12 15.68
N THR A 42 -7.50 0.07 16.88
CA THR A 42 -7.12 -0.93 17.88
C THR A 42 -7.92 -2.22 17.66
N GLY A 43 -7.21 -3.31 17.38
CA GLY A 43 -7.81 -4.62 17.18
C GLY A 43 -8.21 -5.32 18.50
N PRO A 44 -8.85 -6.51 18.43
CA PRO A 44 -9.43 -7.21 19.59
C PRO A 44 -8.47 -7.56 20.74
N LYS A 45 -7.15 -7.55 20.47
CA LYS A 45 -6.10 -7.81 21.48
C LYS A 45 -5.52 -6.53 22.09
N GLY A 46 -6.13 -5.36 21.85
CA GLY A 46 -5.59 -4.07 22.25
C GLY A 46 -4.35 -3.65 21.45
N LEU A 47 -4.10 -4.29 20.31
CA LEU A 47 -2.95 -4.01 19.45
C LEU A 47 -3.37 -3.07 18.31
N ARG A 48 -2.56 -2.04 18.07
CA ARG A 48 -2.78 -1.14 16.93
C ARG A 48 -2.55 -1.91 15.64
N GLN A 49 -3.50 -1.77 14.72
CA GLN A 49 -3.47 -2.35 13.38
C GLN A 49 -3.61 -1.23 12.35
N ILE A 50 -3.10 -1.50 11.17
CA ILE A 50 -3.25 -0.63 10.01
C ILE A 50 -3.71 -1.47 8.83
N LYS A 51 -4.71 -0.96 8.13
CA LYS A 51 -5.27 -1.58 6.94
C LYS A 51 -5.36 -0.53 5.85
N GLY A 52 -4.81 -0.86 4.70
CA GLY A 52 -5.02 -0.10 3.48
C GLY A 52 -6.16 -0.66 2.66
N THR A 53 -6.87 0.22 1.97
CA THR A 53 -7.84 -0.15 0.93
C THR A 53 -7.63 0.70 -0.31
N GLY A 54 -8.06 0.22 -1.47
CA GLY A 54 -8.02 0.97 -2.71
C GLY A 54 -8.63 0.18 -3.86
N MET A 55 -8.56 0.73 -5.05
CA MET A 55 -9.11 0.15 -6.27
C MET A 55 -7.98 -0.06 -7.29
N ILE A 56 -7.98 -1.22 -7.93
CA ILE A 56 -7.03 -1.56 -8.99
C ILE A 56 -7.76 -2.12 -10.21
N ARG A 57 -7.06 -2.18 -11.35
CA ARG A 57 -7.47 -2.98 -12.50
C ARG A 57 -6.85 -4.38 -12.36
N PRO A 58 -7.65 -5.44 -12.15
CA PRO A 58 -7.12 -6.79 -11.93
C PRO A 58 -6.26 -7.31 -13.09
N ALA A 59 -6.61 -6.98 -14.34
CA ALA A 59 -5.84 -7.40 -15.51
C ALA A 59 -4.38 -6.92 -15.42
N LEU A 60 -4.17 -5.64 -15.11
CA LEU A 60 -2.82 -5.07 -14.95
C LEU A 60 -2.06 -5.65 -13.76
N MET A 61 -2.78 -6.03 -12.69
CA MET A 61 -2.17 -6.69 -11.52
C MET A 61 -1.68 -8.10 -11.86
N VAL A 62 -2.42 -8.84 -12.70
CA VAL A 62 -2.02 -10.17 -13.15
C VAL A 62 -0.78 -10.07 -14.03
N GLU A 63 -0.77 -9.17 -15.03
CA GLU A 63 0.41 -8.91 -15.86
C GLU A 63 1.63 -8.55 -15.01
N LEU A 64 1.46 -7.72 -14.00
CA LEU A 64 2.53 -7.33 -13.09
C LEU A 64 3.09 -8.51 -12.28
N LEU A 65 2.22 -9.41 -11.82
CA LEU A 65 2.61 -10.60 -11.06
C LEU A 65 3.27 -11.68 -11.94
N GLU A 66 2.98 -11.72 -13.24
CA GLU A 66 3.71 -12.58 -14.18
C GLU A 66 5.19 -12.17 -14.31
N ASP A 67 5.48 -10.87 -14.19
CA ASP A 67 6.82 -10.31 -14.25
C ASP A 67 7.57 -10.35 -12.90
N SER A 68 6.87 -10.15 -11.78
CA SER A 68 7.47 -10.10 -10.44
C SER A 68 6.46 -10.40 -9.33
N ASP A 69 6.76 -11.39 -8.49
CA ASP A 69 6.02 -11.65 -7.24
C ASP A 69 6.38 -10.66 -6.12
N ASP A 70 7.51 -9.96 -6.26
CA ASP A 70 8.01 -9.00 -5.30
C ASP A 70 7.51 -7.60 -5.66
N LEU A 71 6.33 -7.27 -5.15
CA LEU A 71 5.72 -5.95 -5.31
C LEU A 71 5.92 -5.13 -4.05
N ASP A 72 6.31 -3.87 -4.22
CA ASP A 72 6.31 -2.90 -3.14
C ASP A 72 5.17 -1.91 -3.31
N LEU A 73 4.83 -1.16 -2.26
CA LEU A 73 3.79 -0.13 -2.29
C LEU A 73 4.36 1.22 -1.86
N VAL A 74 4.10 2.24 -2.67
CA VAL A 74 4.50 3.62 -2.40
C VAL A 74 3.24 4.45 -2.18
N LEU A 75 3.23 5.25 -1.11
CA LEU A 75 2.08 6.04 -0.66
C LEU A 75 2.46 7.51 -0.47
N ASP A 76 1.58 8.39 -0.90
CA ASP A 76 1.59 9.82 -0.64
C ASP A 76 0.37 10.21 0.19
N LEU A 77 0.59 10.66 1.43
CA LEU A 77 -0.47 11.15 2.33
C LEU A 77 -0.56 12.69 2.35
N GLY A 78 0.09 13.36 1.40
CA GLY A 78 0.16 14.81 1.27
C GLY A 78 1.41 15.43 1.91
N GLY A 79 1.87 16.54 1.32
CA GLY A 79 3.06 17.28 1.80
C GLY A 79 4.28 16.37 2.00
N LYS A 80 4.89 16.44 3.19
CA LYS A 80 6.10 15.68 3.56
C LYS A 80 5.87 14.21 3.95
N TYR A 81 4.65 13.70 3.80
CA TYR A 81 4.27 12.37 4.28
C TYR A 81 4.26 11.37 3.12
N LYS A 82 5.45 10.88 2.77
CA LYS A 82 5.66 9.84 1.75
C LYS A 82 6.17 8.57 2.42
N TYR A 83 5.63 7.43 2.03
CA TYR A 83 5.97 6.15 2.63
C TYR A 83 6.19 5.07 1.59
N TYR A 84 7.09 4.16 1.94
CA TYR A 84 7.43 2.98 1.17
C TYR A 84 7.24 1.75 2.04
N LEU A 85 6.43 0.82 1.54
CA LEU A 85 6.14 -0.45 2.17
C LEU A 85 6.74 -1.52 1.27
N LYS A 86 7.78 -2.20 1.76
CA LYS A 86 8.36 -3.31 1.00
C LYS A 86 7.49 -4.55 1.18
N LYS A 87 7.19 -5.23 0.09
CA LYS A 87 6.46 -6.51 0.07
C LYS A 87 5.22 -6.52 0.99
N PRO A 88 4.28 -5.56 0.87
CA PRO A 88 3.06 -5.59 1.67
C PRO A 88 2.26 -6.86 1.38
N GLU A 89 1.48 -7.31 2.34
CA GLU A 89 0.49 -8.36 2.10
C GLU A 89 -0.67 -7.75 1.31
N LEU A 90 -0.97 -8.30 0.14
CA LEU A 90 -2.02 -7.83 -0.75
C LEU A 90 -3.17 -8.84 -0.80
N GLN A 91 -4.41 -8.35 -0.69
CA GLN A 91 -5.62 -9.16 -0.81
C GLN A 91 -6.58 -8.47 -1.79
N ALA A 92 -6.75 -9.05 -2.97
CA ALA A 92 -7.69 -8.55 -3.97
C ALA A 92 -9.02 -9.33 -3.93
N GLY A 93 -10.12 -8.64 -4.22
CA GLY A 93 -11.41 -9.30 -4.48
C GLY A 93 -11.33 -10.22 -5.70
N LYS A 94 -12.05 -11.35 -5.68
CA LYS A 94 -12.02 -12.41 -6.72
C LYS A 94 -12.65 -12.03 -8.07
N VAL A 95 -12.94 -10.76 -8.33
CA VAL A 95 -13.64 -10.34 -9.55
C VAL A 95 -12.62 -9.96 -10.61
N PHE A 96 -12.53 -10.75 -11.67
CA PHE A 96 -11.61 -10.54 -12.80
C PHE A 96 -12.44 -10.34 -14.07
N ALA A 97 -12.61 -9.09 -14.49
CA ALA A 97 -13.16 -8.74 -15.79
C ALA A 97 -12.38 -7.52 -16.31
N GLU A 98 -12.15 -7.46 -17.62
CA GLU A 98 -11.19 -6.54 -18.26
C GLU A 98 -11.49 -5.06 -17.96
N ASP A 99 -12.76 -4.71 -17.73
CA ASP A 99 -13.22 -3.34 -17.45
C ASP A 99 -13.70 -3.12 -16.01
N VAL A 100 -13.37 -4.02 -15.08
CA VAL A 100 -13.85 -3.91 -13.69
C VAL A 100 -12.72 -3.46 -12.76
N SER A 101 -12.95 -2.36 -12.07
CA SER A 101 -12.13 -1.99 -10.92
C SER A 101 -12.47 -2.93 -9.75
N ALA A 102 -11.47 -3.57 -9.16
CA ALA A 102 -11.64 -4.41 -7.98
C ALA A 102 -11.04 -3.73 -6.75
N SER A 103 -11.66 -3.99 -5.60
CA SER A 103 -11.09 -3.59 -4.32
C SER A 103 -9.85 -4.43 -4.00
N ILE A 104 -8.81 -3.76 -3.54
CA ILE A 104 -7.63 -4.35 -2.93
C ILE A 104 -7.52 -3.88 -1.49
N HIS A 105 -7.14 -4.80 -0.61
CA HIS A 105 -6.64 -4.48 0.72
C HIS A 105 -5.14 -4.71 0.77
N PHE A 106 -4.45 -3.87 1.52
CA PHE A 106 -3.02 -4.03 1.77
C PHE A 106 -2.69 -3.91 3.25
N TYR A 107 -1.75 -4.71 3.72
CA TYR A 107 -1.27 -4.72 5.10
C TYR A 107 0.26 -4.69 5.13
N PRO A 108 0.88 -3.99 6.08
CA PRO A 108 2.32 -4.03 6.22
C PRO A 108 2.78 -5.41 6.70
N SER A 109 3.74 -5.98 5.99
CA SER A 109 4.52 -7.13 6.45
C SER A 109 5.74 -6.70 7.30
N GLN A 110 6.09 -5.41 7.25
CA GLN A 110 7.26 -4.81 7.87
C GLN A 110 7.02 -3.31 8.20
N PRO A 111 7.89 -2.64 8.98
CA PRO A 111 7.72 -1.22 9.27
C PRO A 111 7.64 -0.35 8.02
N TRP A 112 6.84 0.71 8.09
CA TRP A 112 6.71 1.69 7.03
C TRP A 112 7.98 2.53 6.96
N GLU A 113 8.59 2.61 5.78
CA GLU A 113 9.77 3.44 5.56
C GLU A 113 9.33 4.82 5.09
N LYS A 114 9.62 5.85 5.87
CA LYS A 114 9.39 7.23 5.42
C LYS A 114 10.43 7.58 4.36
N ILE A 115 9.97 8.04 3.20
CA ILE A 115 10.82 8.51 2.12
C ILE A 115 10.65 10.03 1.92
N SER A 116 11.61 10.64 1.24
CA SER A 116 11.55 12.06 0.87
C SER A 116 10.66 12.29 -0.36
N GLU A 117 10.19 13.53 -0.56
CA GLU A 117 9.43 13.90 -1.77
C GLU A 117 10.23 13.65 -3.06
N PRO A 118 11.54 13.99 -3.14
CA PRO A 118 12.34 13.67 -4.33
C PRO A 118 12.53 12.17 -4.57
N GLU A 119 12.51 11.33 -3.53
CA GLU A 119 12.54 9.87 -3.69
C GLU A 119 11.23 9.36 -4.26
N PHE A 120 10.10 9.80 -3.69
CA PHE A 120 8.78 9.49 -4.20
C PHE A 120 8.65 9.86 -5.69
N ASP A 121 9.04 11.08 -6.05
CA ASP A 121 8.97 11.58 -7.44
C ASP A 121 9.86 10.79 -8.41
N ARG A 122 10.95 10.17 -7.93
CA ARG A 122 11.78 9.28 -8.77
C ARG A 122 11.10 7.95 -9.01
N MET A 123 10.38 7.44 -8.01
CA MET A 123 9.65 6.17 -8.11
C MET A 123 8.35 6.31 -8.91
N ALA A 124 7.74 7.49 -8.90
CA ALA A 124 6.50 7.79 -9.64
C ALA A 124 6.71 8.05 -11.15
N LYS A 125 7.96 7.99 -11.65
CA LYS A 125 8.34 8.23 -13.05
C LYS A 125 8.77 6.94 -13.73
#